data_AF-A0A651D4G9-F1
#
_entry.id   AF-A0A651D4G9-F1
#
_cell.length_a   1.000
_cell.length_b   1.000
_cell.length_c   1.000
_cell.angle_alpha   90.00
_cell.angle_beta   90.00
_cell.angle_gamma   90.00
#
_symmetry.space_group_name_H-M   'P 1'
#
loop_
_entity.id
_entity.type
_entity.pdbx_description
1 polymer ?
#
loop_
_entity_poly.entity_id
_entity_poly.type
_entity_poly.pdbx_seq_one_letter_code
_entity_poly.pdbx_strand_id
1 'polypeptide(L)'
;MKHQQGAALVIVMVLLTGALMLGMSGMQSALLSERLAGNYRASVQAQMNAESMMSIFSSMVSQRGLEEIFKGTYHENDFLNELSGVEGIKSIDTWDITFDVRGDELTVTTRDRGSNNSADGKVVAVYQRAGAASGTEEEGAFRTDG
;
A
#
# COMPACT_ATOMS: atom_id res chain seq x y z
N MET A 1 31.68 20.82 -62.08
CA MET A 1 31.71 20.51 -60.63
C MET A 1 30.29 20.33 -60.06
N LYS A 2 29.54 19.29 -60.46
CA LYS A 2 28.12 19.10 -60.05
C LYS A 2 27.86 17.91 -59.12
N HIS A 3 28.83 17.00 -58.93
CA HIS A 3 28.63 15.75 -58.17
C HIS A 3 28.81 15.90 -56.65
N GLN A 4 29.53 16.94 -56.19
CA GLN A 4 29.80 17.15 -54.75
C GLN A 4 28.60 17.72 -53.99
N GLN A 5 27.69 18.44 -54.65
CA GLN A 5 26.50 19.01 -54.03
C GLN A 5 25.46 17.95 -53.63
N GLY A 6 25.40 16.81 -54.34
CA GLY A 6 24.49 15.71 -53.99
C GLY A 6 24.93 14.92 -52.75
N ALA A 7 26.23 14.69 -52.58
CA ALA A 7 26.78 13.97 -51.43
C ALA A 7 26.63 14.76 -50.11
N ALA A 8 26.83 16.08 -50.16
CA ALA A 8 26.66 16.95 -49.00
C ALA A 8 25.21 16.94 -48.45
N LEU A 9 24.22 16.92 -49.34
CA LEU A 9 22.80 16.82 -48.97
C LEU A 9 22.51 15.52 -48.20
N VAL A 10 23.04 14.39 -48.67
CA VAL A 10 22.86 13.08 -48.02
C VAL A 10 23.49 13.06 -46.64
N ILE A 11 24.70 13.61 -46.49
CA ILE A 11 25.39 13.70 -45.20
C ILE A 11 24.57 14.55 -44.22
N VAL A 12 24.08 15.72 -44.65
CA VAL A 12 23.25 16.59 -43.80
C VAL A 12 21.95 15.90 -43.41
N MET A 13 21.31 15.16 -44.32
CA MET A 13 20.11 14.39 -44.00
C MET A 13 20.38 13.32 -42.96
N VAL A 14 21.46 12.54 -43.11
CA VAL A 14 21.84 11.52 -42.12
C VAL A 14 22.12 12.14 -40.75
N LEU A 15 22.83 13.27 -40.71
CA LEU A 15 23.12 13.98 -39.46
C LEU A 15 21.85 14.57 -38.81
N LEU A 16 20.95 15.14 -39.61
CA LEU A 16 19.70 15.71 -39.15
C LEU A 16 18.75 14.62 -38.64
N THR A 17 18.67 13.48 -39.35
CA THR A 17 17.91 12.31 -38.90
C THR A 17 18.49 11.74 -37.61
N GLY A 18 19.82 11.65 -37.49
CA GLY A 18 20.49 11.22 -36.25
C GLY A 18 20.21 12.15 -35.07
N ALA A 19 20.27 13.46 -35.29
CA ALA A 19 19.95 14.47 -34.28
C ALA A 19 18.45 14.42 -33.87
N LEU A 20 17.55 14.25 -34.83
CA LEU A 20 16.11 14.08 -34.58
C LEU A 20 15.82 12.82 -33.76
N MET A 21 16.46 11.69 -34.09
CA MET A 21 16.31 10.45 -33.32
C MET A 21 16.80 10.61 -31.86
N LEU A 22 17.95 11.28 -31.66
CA LEU A 22 18.45 11.61 -30.32
C LEU A 22 17.48 12.52 -29.55
N GLY A 23 16.95 13.56 -30.20
CA GLY A 23 15.98 14.47 -29.59
C GLY A 23 14.66 13.79 -29.20
N MET A 24 14.12 12.92 -30.06
CA MET A 24 12.91 12.15 -29.76
C MET A 24 13.13 11.15 -28.63
N SER A 25 14.30 10.49 -28.58
CA SER A 25 14.66 9.59 -27.49
C SER A 25 14.72 10.31 -26.13
N GLY A 26 15.27 11.53 -26.11
CA GLY A 26 15.30 12.37 -24.91
C GLY A 26 13.90 12.77 -24.41
N MET A 27 13.01 13.21 -25.32
CA MET A 27 11.63 13.55 -24.95
C MET A 27 10.83 12.33 -24.46
N GLN A 28 10.98 11.17 -25.10
CA GLN A 28 10.35 9.93 -24.65
C GLN A 28 10.84 9.51 -23.27
N SER A 29 12.13 9.67 -22.99
CA SER A 29 12.71 9.40 -21.67
C SER A 29 12.17 10.34 -20.59
N ALA A 30 11.98 11.62 -20.91
CA ALA A 30 11.39 12.59 -19.99
C ALA A 30 9.92 12.25 -19.67
N LEU A 31 9.10 11.94 -20.68
CA LEU A 31 7.70 11.53 -20.50
C LEU A 31 7.58 10.25 -19.67
N LEU A 32 8.49 9.29 -19.88
CA LEU A 32 8.54 8.08 -19.07
C LEU A 32 8.88 8.40 -17.61
N SER A 33 9.88 9.25 -17.39
CA SER A 33 10.29 9.65 -16.03
C SER A 33 9.17 10.35 -15.28
N GLU A 34 8.41 11.22 -15.95
CA GLU A 34 7.23 11.89 -15.39
C GLU A 34 6.14 10.88 -15.00
N ARG A 35 5.84 9.90 -15.87
CA ARG A 35 4.88 8.84 -15.56
C ARG A 35 5.32 8.00 -14.36
N LEU A 36 6.60 7.64 -14.29
CA LEU A 36 7.14 6.88 -13.15
C LEU A 36 7.08 7.70 -11.86
N ALA A 37 7.45 8.98 -11.90
CA ALA A 37 7.36 9.88 -10.75
C ALA A 37 5.90 10.07 -10.29
N GLY A 38 4.97 10.20 -11.22
CA GLY A 38 3.53 10.28 -10.95
C GLY A 38 3.01 9.01 -10.27
N ASN A 39 3.34 7.84 -10.82
CA ASN A 39 2.96 6.55 -10.24
C ASN A 39 3.57 6.35 -8.85
N TYR A 40 4.83 6.72 -8.66
CA TYR A 40 5.50 6.65 -7.36
C TYR A 40 4.82 7.55 -6.32
N ARG A 41 4.48 8.78 -6.70
CA ARG A 41 3.74 9.68 -5.80
C ARG A 41 2.38 9.10 -5.42
N ALA A 42 1.67 8.51 -6.38
CA ALA A 42 0.38 7.88 -6.12
C ALA A 42 0.51 6.68 -5.18
N SER A 43 1.54 5.83 -5.34
CA SER A 43 1.78 4.69 -4.45
C SER A 43 2.13 5.13 -3.03
N VAL A 44 2.98 6.15 -2.87
CA VAL A 44 3.31 6.70 -1.55
C VAL A 44 2.07 7.31 -0.88
N GLN A 45 1.22 7.99 -1.64
CA GLN A 45 -0.04 8.53 -1.11
C GLN A 45 -0.99 7.42 -0.64
N ALA A 46 -1.16 6.37 -1.43
CA ALA A 46 -1.97 5.21 -1.04
C ALA A 46 -1.40 4.55 0.23
N GLN A 47 -0.07 4.44 0.34
CA GLN A 47 0.58 3.89 1.53
C GLN A 47 0.30 4.74 2.77
N MET A 48 0.46 6.07 2.69
CA MET A 48 0.15 6.97 3.81
C MET A 48 -1.32 6.92 4.23
N ASN A 49 -2.24 6.76 3.27
CA ASN A 49 -3.67 6.61 3.57
C ASN A 49 -3.95 5.29 4.29
N ALA A 50 -3.35 4.18 3.86
CA ALA A 50 -3.47 2.89 4.54
C ALA A 50 -2.90 2.94 5.98
N GLU A 51 -1.80 3.65 6.19
CA GLU A 51 -1.21 3.90 7.52
C GLU A 51 -2.12 4.77 8.39
N SER A 52 -2.68 5.84 7.83
CA SER A 52 -3.65 6.69 8.52
C SER A 52 -4.88 5.89 8.95
N MET A 53 -5.43 5.06 8.06
CA MET A 53 -6.56 4.18 8.39
C MET A 53 -6.21 3.19 9.50
N MET A 54 -5.00 2.61 9.50
CA MET A 54 -4.55 1.72 10.58
C MET A 54 -4.43 2.47 11.92
N SER A 55 -3.89 3.69 11.88
CA SER A 55 -3.81 4.55 13.06
C SER A 55 -5.21 4.83 13.62
N ILE A 56 -6.15 5.18 12.75
CA ILE A 56 -7.54 5.42 13.14
C ILE A 56 -8.17 4.17 13.73
N PHE A 57 -8.04 3.02 13.07
CA PHE A 57 -8.50 1.72 13.57
C PHE A 57 -7.98 1.46 14.98
N SER A 58 -6.68 1.59 15.20
CA SER A 58 -6.06 1.36 16.51
C SER A 58 -6.54 2.32 17.60
N SER A 59 -7.00 3.52 17.21
CA SER A 59 -7.52 4.53 18.14
C SER A 59 -9.01 4.38 18.44
N MET A 60 -9.80 3.86 17.50
CA MET A 60 -11.25 3.69 17.64
C MET A 60 -11.60 2.34 18.27
N VAL A 61 -10.88 1.29 17.87
CA VAL A 61 -11.19 -0.07 18.29
C VAL A 61 -10.60 -0.31 19.67
N SER A 62 -11.48 -0.26 20.66
CA SER A 62 -11.16 -0.63 22.04
C SER A 62 -10.89 -2.13 22.19
N GLN A 63 -10.37 -2.56 23.34
CA GLN A 63 -10.20 -3.99 23.66
C GLN A 63 -11.50 -4.79 23.50
N ARG A 64 -12.65 -4.18 23.80
CA ARG A 64 -13.95 -4.80 23.60
C ARG A 64 -14.27 -4.99 22.12
N GLY A 65 -13.94 -4.00 21.28
CA GLY A 65 -14.10 -4.12 19.83
C GLY A 65 -13.22 -5.23 19.24
N LEU A 66 -11.97 -5.36 19.71
CA LEU A 66 -11.10 -6.47 19.32
C LEU A 66 -11.72 -7.83 19.69
N GLU A 67 -12.30 -7.95 20.88
CA GLU A 67 -12.98 -9.17 21.33
C GLU A 67 -14.23 -9.47 20.49
N GLU A 68 -14.97 -8.45 20.06
CA GLU A 68 -16.13 -8.59 19.16
C GLU A 68 -15.69 -9.05 17.75
N ILE A 69 -14.54 -8.56 17.24
CA ILE A 69 -13.94 -9.08 16.00
C ILE A 69 -13.56 -10.56 16.16
N PHE A 70 -12.92 -10.90 17.27
CA PHE A 70 -12.54 -12.28 17.61
C PHE A 70 -13.73 -13.23 17.70
N LYS A 71 -14.91 -12.73 18.12
CA LYS A 71 -16.17 -13.47 18.16
C LYS A 71 -16.91 -13.47 16.83
N GLY A 72 -16.43 -12.72 15.84
CA GLY A 72 -17.07 -12.56 14.54
C GLY A 72 -18.37 -11.75 14.60
N THR A 73 -18.54 -10.90 15.61
CA THR A 73 -19.72 -10.04 15.77
C THR A 73 -19.48 -8.59 15.33
N TYR A 74 -18.24 -8.23 15.02
CA TYR A 74 -17.84 -6.95 14.45
C TYR A 74 -17.14 -7.22 13.12
N HIS A 75 -17.64 -6.60 12.04
CA HIS A 75 -17.22 -6.86 10.67
C HIS A 75 -16.57 -5.63 10.03
N GLU A 76 -15.95 -5.82 8.87
CA GLU A 76 -15.29 -4.77 8.10
C GLU A 76 -16.23 -3.59 7.82
N ASN A 77 -17.49 -3.87 7.47
CA ASN A 77 -18.48 -2.84 7.17
C ASN A 77 -18.87 -2.03 8.40
N ASP A 78 -18.84 -2.62 9.59
CA ASP A 78 -19.15 -1.89 10.83
C ASP A 78 -18.10 -0.81 11.06
N PHE A 79 -16.82 -1.16 10.90
CA PHE A 79 -15.73 -0.18 10.95
C PHE A 79 -15.83 0.88 9.86
N LEU A 80 -16.06 0.48 8.61
CA LEU A 80 -16.15 1.45 7.50
C LEU A 80 -17.32 2.44 7.67
N ASN A 81 -18.44 1.98 8.23
CA ASN A 81 -19.57 2.84 8.57
C ASN A 81 -19.20 3.83 9.68
N GLU A 82 -18.54 3.37 10.75
CA GLU A 82 -18.04 4.25 11.82
C GLU A 82 -17.03 5.27 11.28
N LEU A 83 -16.12 4.83 10.43
CA LEU A 83 -15.08 5.65 9.80
C LEU A 83 -15.66 6.76 8.93
N SER A 84 -16.76 6.49 8.22
CA SER A 84 -17.44 7.48 7.38
C SER A 84 -18.03 8.66 8.18
N GLY A 85 -18.27 8.47 9.48
CA GLY A 85 -18.76 9.50 10.39
C GLY A 85 -17.67 10.41 10.97
N VAL A 86 -16.39 10.13 10.68
CA VAL A 86 -15.25 10.84 11.26
C VAL A 86 -15.01 12.16 10.52
N GLU A 87 -14.96 13.25 11.27
CA GLU A 87 -14.71 14.58 10.71
C GLU A 87 -13.35 14.60 9.99
N GLY A 88 -13.35 15.04 8.72
CA GLY A 88 -12.15 15.13 7.88
C GLY A 88 -11.98 13.97 6.91
N ILE A 89 -12.73 12.87 7.04
CA ILE A 89 -12.74 11.78 6.05
C ILE A 89 -13.82 12.08 5.01
N LYS A 90 -13.38 12.43 3.79
CA LYS A 90 -14.29 12.87 2.71
C LYS A 90 -14.80 11.74 1.82
N SER A 91 -14.02 10.68 1.67
CA SER A 91 -14.38 9.48 0.91
C SER A 91 -13.47 8.34 1.36
N ILE A 92 -14.06 7.14 1.42
CA ILE A 92 -13.39 5.87 1.73
C ILE A 92 -13.54 4.87 0.58
N ASP A 93 -13.97 5.32 -0.61
CA ASP A 93 -14.36 4.45 -1.72
C ASP A 93 -13.21 3.58 -2.24
N THR A 94 -11.97 4.01 -2.00
CA THR A 94 -10.75 3.32 -2.41
C THR A 94 -10.13 2.51 -1.27
N TRP A 95 -10.72 2.58 -0.06
CA TRP A 95 -10.18 1.97 1.14
C TRP A 95 -10.86 0.62 1.39
N ASP A 96 -10.06 -0.38 1.73
CA ASP A 96 -10.53 -1.68 2.19
C ASP A 96 -9.90 -1.99 3.55
N ILE A 97 -10.69 -2.59 4.43
CA ILE A 97 -10.18 -3.23 5.65
C ILE A 97 -10.51 -4.72 5.60
N THR A 98 -9.72 -5.57 6.25
CA THR A 98 -9.98 -7.01 6.35
C THR A 98 -9.58 -7.51 7.72
N PHE A 99 -10.42 -8.35 8.32
CA PHE A 99 -10.16 -9.02 9.59
C PHE A 99 -9.99 -10.53 9.35
N ASP A 100 -8.76 -11.04 9.45
CA ASP A 100 -8.47 -12.48 9.40
C ASP A 100 -8.19 -13.00 10.82
N VAL A 101 -9.15 -13.74 11.37
CA VAL A 101 -9.04 -14.35 12.71
C VAL A 101 -8.61 -15.81 12.57
N ARG A 102 -7.49 -16.15 13.22
CA ARG A 102 -6.93 -17.50 13.27
C ARG A 102 -6.65 -17.91 14.71
N GLY A 103 -7.59 -18.65 15.31
CA GLY A 103 -7.51 -19.00 16.72
C GLY A 103 -7.57 -17.75 17.59
N ASP A 104 -6.47 -17.45 18.30
CA ASP A 104 -6.35 -16.28 19.16
C ASP A 104 -5.55 -15.12 18.52
N GLU A 105 -5.20 -15.24 17.24
CA GLU A 105 -4.56 -14.18 16.47
C GLU A 105 -5.56 -13.49 15.54
N LEU A 106 -5.56 -12.17 15.53
CA LEU A 106 -6.30 -11.33 14.59
C LEU A 106 -5.30 -10.56 13.72
N THR A 107 -5.34 -10.80 12.41
CA THR A 107 -4.63 -9.99 11.43
C THR A 107 -5.58 -8.96 10.84
N VAL A 108 -5.28 -7.68 11.07
CA VAL A 108 -5.99 -6.55 10.47
C VAL A 108 -5.17 -6.04 9.30
N THR A 109 -5.80 -5.96 8.13
CA THR A 109 -5.20 -5.36 6.94
C THR A 109 -5.97 -4.10 6.56
N THR A 110 -5.30 -2.97 6.46
CA THR A 110 -5.82 -1.74 5.84
C THR A 110 -5.19 -1.56 4.47
N ARG A 111 -5.99 -1.16 3.47
CA ARG A 111 -5.55 -0.99 2.09
C ARG A 111 -6.16 0.25 1.48
N ASP A 112 -5.39 0.98 0.68
CA ASP A 112 -5.90 2.00 -0.23
C ASP A 112 -5.49 1.63 -1.67
N ARG A 113 -6.47 1.47 -2.55
CA ARG A 113 -6.27 1.13 -3.97
C ARG A 113 -6.05 2.37 -4.85
N GLY A 114 -6.10 3.56 -4.27
CA GLY A 114 -6.06 4.83 -4.99
C GLY A 114 -7.22 4.98 -5.99
N SER A 115 -7.30 6.15 -6.61
CA SER A 115 -8.33 6.38 -7.63
C SER A 115 -8.09 5.48 -8.85
N ASN A 116 -9.15 4.85 -9.36
CA ASN A 116 -9.11 3.93 -10.51
C ASN A 116 -8.12 2.76 -10.35
N ASN A 117 -7.88 2.31 -9.11
CA ASN A 117 -6.99 1.17 -8.84
C ASN A 117 -5.55 1.40 -9.35
N SER A 118 -5.12 2.66 -9.40
CA SER A 118 -3.85 3.12 -9.97
C SER A 118 -2.67 3.04 -9.00
N ALA A 119 -2.94 2.76 -7.72
CA ALA A 119 -1.95 2.64 -6.66
C ALA A 119 -2.35 1.51 -5.70
N ASP A 120 -1.43 1.09 -4.84
CA ASP A 120 -1.71 0.06 -3.83
C ASP A 120 -0.87 0.32 -2.59
N GLY A 121 -1.52 0.84 -1.55
CA GLY A 121 -0.93 1.00 -0.22
C GLY A 121 -1.54 -0.01 0.72
N LYS A 122 -0.72 -0.71 1.51
CA LYS A 122 -1.18 -1.76 2.42
C LYS A 122 -0.43 -1.71 3.75
N VAL A 123 -1.17 -1.83 4.84
CA VAL A 123 -0.63 -1.95 6.19
C VAL A 123 -1.26 -3.14 6.88
N VAL A 124 -0.46 -3.88 7.63
CA VAL A 124 -0.88 -5.07 8.36
C VAL A 124 -0.51 -4.90 9.83
N ALA A 125 -1.47 -5.15 10.71
CA ALA A 125 -1.26 -5.20 12.15
C ALA A 125 -1.79 -6.52 12.69
N VAL A 126 -1.11 -7.06 13.71
CA VAL A 126 -1.45 -8.33 14.33
C VAL A 126 -1.77 -8.09 15.80
N TYR A 127 -2.91 -8.60 16.23
CA TYR A 127 -3.41 -8.51 17.61
C TYR A 127 -3.56 -9.92 18.18
N GLN A 128 -3.24 -10.08 19.46
CA GLN A 128 -3.44 -11.32 20.19
C GLN A 128 -4.62 -11.17 21.15
N ARG A 129 -5.44 -12.21 21.26
CA ARG A 129 -6.57 -12.23 22.19
C ARG A 129 -6.06 -12.21 23.64
N ALA A 130 -6.59 -11.30 24.45
CA ALA A 130 -6.25 -11.21 25.86
C ALA A 130 -6.80 -12.45 26.59
N GLY A 131 -5.92 -13.39 26.93
CA GLY A 131 -6.26 -14.67 27.58
C GLY A 131 -5.49 -15.88 27.05
N ALA A 132 -4.82 -15.78 25.90
CA ALA A 132 -4.06 -16.90 25.31
C ALA A 132 -2.68 -17.13 25.96
N ALA A 133 -2.18 -16.19 26.76
CA ALA A 133 -0.89 -16.27 27.45
C ALA A 133 -1.06 -16.68 28.92
N SER A 134 -1.67 -17.83 29.20
CA SER A 134 -1.55 -18.51 30.49
C SER A 134 -1.89 -19.99 30.32
N GLY A 135 -0.88 -20.83 30.08
CA GLY A 135 -1.10 -22.26 29.94
C GLY A 135 0.09 -23.08 29.42
N THR A 136 1.31 -22.75 29.83
CA THR A 136 2.43 -23.72 29.86
C THR A 136 3.01 -23.69 31.26
N GLU A 137 2.28 -24.29 32.20
CA GLU A 137 2.86 -24.71 33.47
C GLU A 137 3.78 -25.89 33.17
N GLU A 138 5.08 -25.63 33.19
CA GLU A 138 6.09 -26.66 33.39
C GLU A 138 5.86 -27.30 34.77
N GLU A 139 5.21 -28.47 34.83
CA GLU A 139 5.36 -29.40 35.95
C GLU A 139 6.76 -30.04 35.88
N GLY A 140 7.78 -29.23 36.16
CA GLY A 140 9.12 -29.69 36.50
C GLY A 140 9.15 -30.12 37.96
N ALA A 141 8.88 -31.40 38.20
CA ALA A 141 8.93 -32.02 39.52
C ALA A 141 10.26 -31.74 40.25
N PHE A 142 10.19 -30.90 41.28
CA PHE A 142 11.26 -30.73 42.27
C PHE A 142 11.30 -31.96 43.18
N ARG A 143 12.17 -32.92 42.86
CA ARG A 143 12.58 -33.98 43.81
C ARG A 143 13.77 -33.46 44.60
N THR A 144 13.56 -33.26 45.90
CA THR A 144 14.63 -33.15 46.89
C THR A 144 14.92 -34.55 47.40
N ASP A 145 16.09 -35.08 47.06
CA ASP A 145 16.61 -36.29 47.69
C ASP A 145 17.16 -35.93 49.08
N GLY A 146 16.74 -36.71 50.07
CA GLY A 146 17.37 -36.87 51.38
C GLY A 146 17.76 -38.33 51.58
#